data_AF-A0A4Y8CBY1-F1
#
_entry.id   AF-A0A4Y8CBY1-F1
#
_cell.length_a   1.000
_cell.length_b   1.000
_cell.length_c   1.000
_cell.angle_alpha   90.00
_cell.angle_beta   90.00
_cell.angle_gamma   90.00
#
_symmetry.space_group_name_H-M   'P 1'
#
loop_
_entity.id
_entity.type
_entity.pdbx_description
1 polymer ?
#
loop_
_entity_poly.entity_id
_entity_poly.type
_entity_poly.pdbx_seq_one_letter_code
_entity_poly.pdbx_strand_id
1 'polypeptide(L)'
;PFTYYGHKEPERVIVAMGSVTQALEEVVDYLNAKGEKVGILKVYLYRPFSLKYFFDVMPKSVKKIAVLDRTKEPGSLGEPLYLDVKSAFYGRENAPVIVGGRYGLSSKDVDPAQMIAVFENLKLDNPKDGFTVGIVDDVTHTSLSTGEKISLGDESTIECLFYGLGADGTVGANKNSIKIIGDKTDFYAQAYFAYDSKKSGGYTRSHLRFSKKP
;
A
#
# COMPACT_ATOMS: atom_id res chain seq x y z
N PRO A 1 17.85 5.13 2.02
CA PRO A 1 17.30 5.13 0.64
C PRO A 1 16.25 4.03 0.44
N PHE A 2 16.48 2.85 1.05
CA PHE A 2 15.55 1.72 1.09
C PHE A 2 15.46 1.21 2.52
N THR A 3 14.32 0.66 2.92
CA THR A 3 14.17 -0.04 4.20
C THR A 3 13.36 -1.31 4.01
N TYR A 4 13.66 -2.34 4.79
CA TYR A 4 12.89 -3.58 4.80
C TYR A 4 12.05 -3.68 6.08
N TYR A 5 10.85 -4.24 5.97
CA TYR A 5 9.96 -4.56 7.08
C TYR A 5 9.29 -5.93 6.86
N GLY A 6 9.21 -6.76 7.90
CA GLY A 6 8.53 -8.05 7.84
C GLY A 6 9.35 -9.20 8.43
N HIS A 7 9.05 -10.42 7.99
CA HIS A 7 9.68 -11.65 8.49
C HIS A 7 11.21 -11.60 8.28
N LYS A 8 12.01 -12.18 9.18
CA LYS A 8 13.49 -12.16 9.05
C LYS A 8 13.99 -12.91 7.81
N GLU A 9 13.25 -13.93 7.42
CA GLU A 9 13.51 -14.78 6.25
C GLU A 9 12.24 -14.86 5.38
N PRO A 10 11.84 -13.78 4.69
CA PRO A 10 10.65 -13.80 3.85
C PRO A 10 10.88 -14.63 2.59
N GLU A 11 9.83 -15.28 2.10
CA GLU A 11 9.85 -15.93 0.79
C GLU A 11 9.21 -15.05 -0.29
N ARG A 12 8.28 -14.17 0.12
CA ARG A 12 7.54 -13.26 -0.77
C ARG A 12 7.68 -11.83 -0.27
N VAL A 13 8.07 -10.91 -1.14
CA VAL A 13 8.26 -9.50 -0.81
C VAL A 13 7.50 -8.58 -1.76
N ILE A 14 6.90 -7.53 -1.23
CA ILE A 14 6.39 -6.42 -2.05
C ILE A 14 7.39 -5.26 -2.04
N VAL A 15 7.77 -4.75 -3.22
CA VAL A 15 8.55 -3.52 -3.37
C VAL A 15 7.60 -2.40 -3.75
N ALA A 16 7.56 -1.33 -2.95
CA ALA A 16 6.63 -0.23 -3.19
C ALA A 16 7.17 1.12 -2.68
N MET A 17 6.51 2.20 -3.10
CA MET A 17 6.87 3.58 -2.76
C MET A 17 5.66 4.38 -2.26
N GLY A 18 5.91 5.30 -1.33
CA GLY A 18 4.88 6.22 -0.83
C GLY A 18 3.91 5.58 0.17
N SER A 19 2.70 6.16 0.27
CA SER A 19 1.75 5.87 1.35
C SER A 19 1.27 4.43 1.44
N VAL A 20 1.29 3.67 0.33
CA VAL A 20 0.89 2.26 0.34
C VAL A 20 1.77 1.41 1.26
N THR A 21 3.01 1.86 1.48
CA THR A 21 3.95 1.12 2.33
C THR A 21 3.47 1.00 3.77
N GLN A 22 2.68 1.96 4.28
CA GLN A 22 2.09 1.86 5.63
C GLN A 22 0.97 0.82 5.68
N ALA A 23 0.03 0.87 4.74
CA ALA A 23 -1.04 -0.14 4.64
C ALA A 23 -0.48 -1.56 4.42
N LEU A 24 0.65 -1.67 3.73
CA LEU A 24 1.36 -2.94 3.54
C LEU A 24 2.02 -3.46 4.83
N GLU A 25 2.43 -2.61 5.77
CA GLU A 25 2.97 -3.07 7.06
C GLU A 25 1.89 -3.77 7.87
N GLU A 26 0.70 -3.19 7.97
CA GLU A 26 -0.45 -3.80 8.64
C GLU A 26 -0.78 -5.17 8.04
N VAL A 27 -0.74 -5.28 6.71
CA VAL A 27 -0.97 -6.54 5.99
C VAL A 27 0.15 -7.55 6.24
N VAL A 28 1.41 -7.10 6.24
CA VAL A 28 2.57 -7.96 6.54
C VAL A 28 2.48 -8.50 7.96
N ASP A 29 2.12 -7.68 8.95
CA ASP A 29 1.94 -8.10 10.34
C ASP A 29 0.83 -9.14 10.47
N TYR A 30 -0.32 -8.88 9.83
CA TYR A 30 -1.44 -9.80 9.81
C TYR A 30 -1.09 -11.16 9.19
N LEU A 31 -0.39 -11.17 8.04
CA LEU A 31 -0.01 -12.41 7.37
C LEU A 31 1.10 -13.16 8.12
N ASN A 32 2.08 -12.44 8.67
CA ASN A 32 3.15 -13.05 9.46
C ASN A 32 2.63 -13.64 10.78
N ALA A 33 1.65 -12.99 11.43
CA ALA A 33 0.96 -13.54 12.61
C ALA A 33 0.23 -14.86 12.30
N LYS A 34 -0.13 -15.09 11.03
CA LYS A 34 -0.69 -16.35 10.53
C LYS A 34 0.35 -17.37 10.07
N GLY A 35 1.63 -17.11 10.32
CA GLY A 35 2.74 -18.00 9.97
C GLY A 35 3.21 -17.87 8.53
N GLU A 36 2.72 -16.90 7.76
CA GLU A 36 3.31 -16.61 6.46
C GLU A 36 4.68 -15.96 6.62
N LYS A 37 5.53 -16.10 5.58
CA LYS A 37 6.87 -15.51 5.54
C LYS A 37 6.90 -14.38 4.51
N VAL A 38 6.35 -13.24 4.88
CA VAL A 38 6.20 -12.09 3.98
C VAL A 38 6.90 -10.84 4.51
N GLY A 39 7.22 -9.92 3.61
CA GLY A 39 7.66 -8.59 3.99
C GLY A 39 7.52 -7.58 2.85
N ILE A 40 7.95 -6.37 3.13
CA ILE A 40 7.97 -5.26 2.20
C ILE A 40 9.35 -4.59 2.17
N LEU A 41 9.73 -4.13 0.98
CA LEU A 41 10.87 -3.23 0.81
C LEU A 41 10.34 -1.87 0.36
N LYS A 42 10.55 -0.87 1.19
CA LYS A 42 10.09 0.51 0.98
C LYS A 42 11.16 1.30 0.24
N VAL A 43 10.76 1.98 -0.83
CA VAL A 43 11.62 2.89 -1.58
C VAL A 43 11.40 4.32 -1.10
N TYR A 44 12.45 4.95 -0.56
CA TYR A 44 12.44 6.36 -0.16
C TYR A 44 13.22 7.25 -1.13
N LEU A 45 14.36 6.76 -1.65
CA LEU A 45 15.16 7.46 -2.65
C LEU A 45 15.07 6.69 -3.97
N TYR A 46 14.17 7.11 -4.84
CA TYR A 46 13.99 6.47 -6.15
C TYR A 46 15.13 6.80 -7.12
N ARG A 47 15.66 8.03 -7.09
CA ARG A 47 16.77 8.48 -7.93
C ARG A 47 17.79 9.31 -7.15
N PRO A 48 19.11 9.05 -7.32
CA PRO A 48 19.70 7.91 -8.05
C PRO A 48 19.38 6.56 -7.36
N PHE A 49 19.09 5.53 -8.16
CA PHE A 49 18.72 4.19 -7.64
C PHE A 49 19.98 3.40 -7.27
N SER A 50 20.27 3.28 -5.98
CA SER A 50 21.51 2.63 -5.51
C SER A 50 21.33 1.13 -5.32
N LEU A 51 21.90 0.31 -6.22
CA LEU A 51 21.89 -1.14 -6.10
C LEU A 51 22.52 -1.63 -4.81
N LYS A 52 23.62 -1.00 -4.36
CA LYS A 52 24.28 -1.34 -3.09
C LYS A 52 23.28 -1.30 -1.95
N TYR A 53 22.64 -0.15 -1.71
CA TYR A 53 21.71 0.00 -0.59
C TYR A 53 20.40 -0.77 -0.77
N PHE A 54 19.98 -1.04 -2.02
CA PHE A 54 18.82 -1.89 -2.29
C PHE A 54 19.08 -3.34 -1.85
N PHE A 55 20.23 -3.89 -2.23
CA PHE A 55 20.60 -5.27 -1.87
C PHE A 55 21.06 -5.42 -0.42
N ASP A 56 21.57 -4.37 0.21
CA ASP A 56 21.93 -4.38 1.64
C ASP A 56 20.72 -4.69 2.54
N VAL A 57 19.51 -4.31 2.12
CA VAL A 57 18.26 -4.52 2.89
C VAL A 57 17.38 -5.63 2.33
N MET A 58 17.65 -6.17 1.13
CA MET A 58 16.87 -7.24 0.53
C MET A 58 17.26 -8.60 1.14
N PRO A 59 16.34 -9.32 1.83
CA PRO A 59 16.68 -10.62 2.41
C PRO A 59 17.01 -11.66 1.34
N LYS A 60 18.00 -12.51 1.63
CA LYS A 60 18.48 -13.54 0.68
C LYS A 60 17.50 -14.70 0.47
N SER A 61 16.55 -14.88 1.39
CA SER A 61 15.53 -15.94 1.33
C SER A 61 14.41 -15.67 0.33
N VAL A 62 14.36 -14.46 -0.25
CA VAL A 62 13.28 -14.03 -1.14
C VAL A 62 13.26 -14.87 -2.41
N LYS A 63 12.10 -15.48 -2.68
CA LYS A 63 11.86 -16.32 -3.87
C LYS A 63 10.99 -15.61 -4.90
N LYS A 64 10.10 -14.71 -4.46
CA LYS A 64 9.17 -13.99 -5.33
C LYS A 64 8.98 -12.54 -4.88
N ILE A 65 8.93 -11.63 -5.84
CA ILE A 65 8.75 -10.20 -5.63
C ILE A 65 7.56 -9.70 -6.45
N ALA A 66 6.66 -8.94 -5.83
CA ALA A 66 5.71 -8.09 -6.55
C ALA A 66 6.15 -6.62 -6.41
N VAL A 67 6.21 -5.91 -7.53
CA VAL A 67 6.53 -4.48 -7.55
C VAL A 67 5.25 -3.69 -7.82
N LEU A 68 4.96 -2.71 -6.96
CA LEU A 68 3.75 -1.90 -7.06
C LEU A 68 4.07 -0.48 -7.52
N ASP A 69 3.53 -0.13 -8.68
CA ASP A 69 3.69 1.18 -9.29
C ASP A 69 2.38 1.98 -9.24
N ARG A 70 2.46 3.22 -8.77
CA ARG A 70 1.32 4.16 -8.73
C ARG A 70 1.30 5.06 -9.96
N THR A 71 1.54 4.47 -11.13
CA THR A 71 1.55 5.14 -12.44
C THR A 71 1.09 4.17 -13.52
N LYS A 72 0.86 4.68 -14.74
CA LYS A 72 0.60 3.88 -15.92
C LYS A 72 1.33 4.50 -17.10
N GLU A 73 2.19 3.72 -17.73
CA GLU A 73 2.90 4.10 -18.97
C GLU A 73 2.39 3.22 -20.12
N PRO A 74 1.37 3.66 -20.88
CA PRO A 74 0.76 2.83 -21.92
C PRO A 74 1.77 2.40 -22.99
N GLY A 75 1.81 1.11 -23.32
CA GLY A 75 2.69 0.55 -24.33
C GLY A 75 4.13 0.29 -23.87
N SER A 76 4.49 0.66 -22.63
CA SER A 76 5.77 0.27 -22.04
C SER A 76 5.83 -1.24 -21.78
N LEU A 77 7.05 -1.77 -21.63
CA LEU A 77 7.28 -3.16 -21.22
C LEU A 77 6.92 -3.42 -19.75
N GLY A 78 6.70 -2.36 -18.97
CA GLY A 78 6.40 -2.40 -17.55
C GLY A 78 6.60 -1.04 -16.92
N GLU A 79 6.07 -0.85 -15.72
CA GLU A 79 6.15 0.42 -15.02
C GLU A 79 7.57 0.72 -14.46
N PRO A 80 7.88 2.00 -14.15
CA PRO A 80 9.25 2.41 -13.88
C PRO A 80 9.94 1.67 -12.73
N LEU A 81 9.30 1.53 -11.57
CA LEU A 81 9.91 0.85 -10.43
C LEU A 81 10.04 -0.66 -10.70
N TYR A 82 9.04 -1.27 -11.33
CA TYR A 82 9.12 -2.66 -11.78
C TYR A 82 10.31 -2.92 -12.71
N LEU A 83 10.53 -2.06 -13.71
CA LEU A 83 11.66 -2.20 -14.63
C LEU A 83 13.01 -2.03 -13.92
N ASP A 84 13.13 -1.09 -12.99
CA ASP A 84 14.35 -0.93 -12.19
C ASP A 84 14.65 -2.16 -11.34
N VAL A 85 13.64 -2.73 -10.68
CA VAL A 85 13.80 -3.93 -9.85
C VAL A 85 14.16 -5.12 -10.73
N LYS A 86 13.49 -5.31 -11.87
CA LYS A 86 13.89 -6.35 -12.84
C LYS A 86 15.34 -6.18 -13.31
N SER A 87 15.73 -4.95 -13.65
CA SER A 87 17.09 -4.64 -14.09
C SER A 87 18.12 -4.89 -12.98
N ALA A 88 17.80 -4.56 -11.73
CA ALA A 88 18.68 -4.78 -10.58
C ALA A 88 19.04 -6.27 -10.38
N PHE A 89 18.09 -7.17 -10.68
CA PHE A 89 18.26 -8.62 -10.58
C PHE A 89 18.72 -9.30 -11.89
N TYR A 90 18.78 -8.58 -13.00
CA TYR A 90 19.20 -9.15 -14.28
C TYR A 90 20.62 -9.72 -14.21
N GLY A 91 20.79 -10.96 -14.67
CA GLY A 91 22.07 -11.66 -14.67
C GLY A 91 22.56 -12.13 -13.29
N ARG A 92 21.77 -11.97 -12.22
CA ARG A 92 22.11 -12.50 -10.89
C ARG A 92 21.69 -13.96 -10.75
N GLU A 93 22.55 -14.76 -10.14
CA GLU A 93 22.19 -16.14 -9.74
C GLU A 93 21.04 -16.12 -8.72
N ASN A 94 20.15 -17.12 -8.82
CA ASN A 94 19.00 -17.27 -7.93
C ASN A 94 18.09 -16.03 -7.87
N ALA A 95 17.97 -15.28 -8.97
CA ALA A 95 17.04 -14.17 -9.05
C ALA A 95 15.60 -14.65 -8.75
N PRO A 96 14.84 -13.94 -7.91
CA PRO A 96 13.46 -14.30 -7.60
C PRO A 96 12.57 -14.12 -8.84
N VAL A 97 11.39 -14.73 -8.82
CA VAL A 97 10.33 -14.38 -9.77
C VAL A 97 9.86 -12.96 -9.48
N ILE A 98 9.92 -12.06 -10.45
CA ILE A 98 9.53 -10.65 -10.29
C ILE A 98 8.33 -10.34 -11.19
N VAL A 99 7.23 -9.96 -10.56
CA VAL A 99 6.01 -9.47 -11.23
C VAL A 99 5.72 -8.02 -10.88
N GLY A 100 5.08 -7.29 -11.78
CA GLY A 100 4.72 -5.88 -11.64
C GLY A 100 3.20 -5.69 -11.64
N GLY A 101 2.74 -4.68 -10.91
CA GLY A 101 1.34 -4.32 -10.92
C GLY A 101 1.07 -2.86 -10.60
N ARG A 102 -0.07 -2.38 -11.09
CA ARG A 102 -0.53 -1.00 -10.92
C ARG A 102 -1.60 -0.90 -9.83
N TYR A 103 -1.55 0.17 -9.07
CA TYR A 103 -2.52 0.43 -8.01
C TYR A 103 -2.76 1.93 -7.82
N GLY A 104 -3.86 2.30 -7.14
CA GLY A 104 -4.03 3.61 -6.53
C GLY A 104 -4.01 4.84 -7.47
N LEU A 105 -4.21 4.64 -8.78
CA LEU A 105 -4.22 5.73 -9.75
C LEU A 105 -5.32 6.75 -9.40
N SER A 106 -4.98 8.03 -9.46
CA SER A 106 -5.93 9.13 -9.17
C SER A 106 -6.68 8.97 -7.84
N SER A 107 -5.96 8.55 -6.79
CA SER A 107 -6.52 8.31 -5.46
C SER A 107 -7.60 7.22 -5.40
N LYS A 108 -7.58 6.26 -6.33
CA LYS A 108 -8.34 5.02 -6.17
C LYS A 108 -7.99 4.38 -4.82
N ASP A 109 -9.02 4.00 -4.06
CA ASP A 109 -8.86 3.42 -2.73
C ASP A 109 -7.97 2.18 -2.75
N VAL A 110 -7.07 2.12 -1.77
CA VAL A 110 -6.17 1.00 -1.53
C VAL A 110 -6.45 0.50 -0.12
N ASP A 111 -7.03 -0.69 -0.01
CA ASP A 111 -7.41 -1.29 1.26
C ASP A 111 -6.55 -2.54 1.57
N PRO A 112 -6.62 -3.08 2.80
CA PRO A 112 -5.85 -4.27 3.16
C PRO A 112 -6.17 -5.51 2.33
N ALA A 113 -7.43 -5.73 1.95
CA ALA A 113 -7.84 -6.90 1.16
C ALA A 113 -7.20 -6.89 -0.23
N GLN A 114 -7.09 -5.71 -0.84
CA GLN A 114 -6.37 -5.48 -2.09
C GLN A 114 -4.88 -5.85 -1.98
N MET A 115 -4.22 -5.49 -0.88
CA MET A 115 -2.80 -5.80 -0.68
C MET A 115 -2.58 -7.28 -0.34
N ILE A 116 -3.50 -7.90 0.40
CA ILE A 116 -3.52 -9.36 0.61
C ILE A 116 -3.60 -10.08 -0.75
N ALA A 117 -4.45 -9.62 -1.67
CA ALA A 117 -4.55 -10.21 -3.01
C ALA A 117 -3.22 -10.19 -3.79
N VAL A 118 -2.35 -9.19 -3.56
CA VAL A 118 -1.00 -9.15 -4.15
C VAL A 118 -0.13 -10.27 -3.57
N PHE A 119 -0.17 -10.48 -2.25
CA PHE A 119 0.56 -11.59 -1.62
C PHE A 119 -0.01 -12.97 -2.00
N GLU A 120 -1.32 -13.09 -2.20
CA GLU A 120 -1.96 -14.30 -2.73
C GLU A 120 -1.52 -14.58 -4.16
N ASN A 121 -1.44 -13.55 -5.02
CA ASN A 121 -0.88 -13.70 -6.37
C ASN A 121 0.55 -14.25 -6.33
N LEU A 122 1.38 -13.78 -5.39
CA LEU A 122 2.73 -14.31 -5.19
C LEU A 122 2.77 -15.75 -4.66
N LYS A 123 1.69 -16.28 -4.08
CA LYS A 123 1.67 -17.71 -3.67
C LYS A 123 1.60 -18.64 -4.88
N LEU A 124 0.94 -18.23 -5.95
CA LEU A 124 0.75 -19.03 -7.16
C LEU A 124 2.08 -19.49 -7.76
N ASP A 125 2.15 -20.70 -8.30
CA ASP A 125 3.35 -21.21 -8.98
C ASP A 125 3.78 -20.30 -10.14
N ASN A 126 2.79 -19.78 -10.88
CA ASN A 126 2.96 -18.78 -11.92
C ASN A 126 2.16 -17.51 -11.54
N PRO A 127 2.74 -16.60 -10.74
CA PRO A 127 2.10 -15.34 -10.39
C PRO A 127 1.75 -14.54 -11.65
N LYS A 128 0.58 -13.91 -11.65
CA LYS A 128 0.17 -13.01 -12.73
C LYS A 128 1.08 -11.79 -12.74
N ASP A 129 1.66 -11.49 -13.90
CA ASP A 129 2.44 -10.28 -14.17
C ASP A 129 1.56 -9.21 -14.85
N GLY A 130 1.99 -7.95 -14.83
CA GLY A 130 1.30 -6.81 -15.46
C GLY A 130 -0.09 -6.51 -14.88
N PHE A 131 -0.33 -6.89 -13.63
CA PHE A 131 -1.66 -6.89 -13.02
C PHE A 131 -2.15 -5.49 -12.60
N THR A 132 -3.44 -5.40 -12.27
CA THR A 132 -4.04 -4.22 -11.62
C THR A 132 -4.72 -4.61 -10.31
N VAL A 133 -4.79 -3.68 -9.37
CA VAL A 133 -5.46 -3.88 -8.07
C VAL A 133 -6.46 -2.75 -7.81
N GLY A 134 -7.62 -3.10 -7.25
CA GLY A 134 -8.67 -2.17 -6.86
C GLY A 134 -9.70 -1.85 -7.97
N ILE A 135 -9.60 -2.49 -9.13
CA ILE A 135 -10.59 -2.40 -10.22
C ILE A 135 -11.02 -3.80 -10.66
N VAL A 136 -12.14 -3.87 -11.37
CA VAL A 136 -12.52 -5.05 -12.16
C VAL A 136 -12.19 -4.73 -13.61
N ASP A 137 -11.21 -5.45 -14.16
CA ASP A 137 -10.84 -5.36 -15.57
C ASP A 137 -11.35 -6.62 -16.28
N ASP A 138 -12.56 -6.54 -16.80
CA ASP A 138 -13.24 -7.58 -17.57
C ASP A 138 -12.92 -7.51 -19.08
N VAL A 139 -12.05 -6.59 -19.50
CA VAL A 139 -11.66 -6.41 -20.91
C VAL A 139 -10.30 -7.01 -21.18
N THR A 140 -9.27 -6.61 -20.44
CA THR A 140 -7.90 -7.13 -20.59
C THR A 140 -7.51 -8.11 -19.50
N HIS A 141 -8.43 -8.38 -18.57
CA HIS A 141 -8.26 -9.37 -17.50
C HIS A 141 -6.97 -9.17 -16.72
N THR A 142 -6.58 -7.93 -16.42
CA THR A 142 -5.37 -7.62 -15.63
C THR A 142 -5.65 -7.59 -14.13
N SER A 143 -6.89 -7.37 -13.71
CA SER A 143 -7.23 -7.21 -12.30
C SER A 143 -6.97 -8.49 -11.50
N LEU A 144 -6.48 -8.34 -10.27
CA LEU A 144 -6.45 -9.40 -9.26
C LEU A 144 -7.82 -9.50 -8.57
N SER A 145 -8.24 -10.72 -8.28
CA SER A 145 -9.43 -10.95 -7.45
C SER A 145 -9.12 -10.57 -6.00
N THR A 146 -9.98 -9.76 -5.40
CA THR A 146 -9.85 -9.31 -4.02
C THR A 146 -10.89 -10.02 -3.16
N GLY A 147 -10.48 -10.51 -1.99
CA GLY A 147 -11.40 -11.08 -1.01
C GLY A 147 -12.31 -10.03 -0.37
N GLU A 148 -13.05 -10.45 0.65
CA GLU A 148 -13.88 -9.54 1.44
C GLU A 148 -13.04 -8.44 2.10
N LYS A 149 -13.64 -7.27 2.27
CA LYS A 149 -12.99 -6.15 2.96
C LYS A 149 -12.71 -6.54 4.41
N ILE A 150 -11.47 -6.31 4.83
CA ILE A 150 -11.00 -6.57 6.19
C ILE A 150 -10.41 -5.29 6.77
N SER A 151 -10.70 -5.03 8.05
CA SER A 151 -10.02 -4.00 8.83
C SER A 151 -8.84 -4.65 9.57
N LEU A 152 -7.64 -4.11 9.38
CA LEU A 152 -6.42 -4.56 10.07
C LEU A 152 -5.93 -3.56 11.13
N GLY A 153 -6.72 -2.51 11.40
CA GLY A 153 -6.42 -1.57 12.46
C GLY A 153 -6.41 -2.23 13.83
N ASP A 154 -5.64 -1.67 14.76
CA ASP A 154 -5.63 -2.13 16.15
C ASP A 154 -7.05 -2.05 16.74
N GLU A 155 -7.51 -3.10 17.43
CA GLU A 155 -8.87 -3.18 17.99
C GLU A 155 -9.18 -2.04 18.98
N SER A 156 -8.17 -1.41 19.57
CA SER A 156 -8.32 -0.25 20.45
C SER A 156 -8.43 1.09 19.71
N THR A 157 -8.28 1.09 18.38
CA THR A 157 -8.40 2.29 17.54
C THR A 157 -9.84 2.74 17.49
N ILE A 158 -10.06 4.00 17.83
CA ILE A 158 -11.36 4.64 17.69
C ILE A 158 -11.46 5.18 16.26
N GLU A 159 -12.38 4.65 15.47
CA GLU A 159 -12.67 5.11 14.10
C GLU A 159 -14.01 5.87 14.06
N CYS A 160 -14.00 7.08 13.50
CA CYS A 160 -15.21 7.91 13.37
C CYS A 160 -15.43 8.33 11.92
N LEU A 161 -16.69 8.33 11.49
CA LEU A 161 -17.12 8.78 10.17
C LEU A 161 -18.20 9.86 10.31
N PHE A 162 -17.93 11.03 9.76
CA PHE A 162 -18.87 12.16 9.76
C PHE A 162 -19.29 12.50 8.34
N TYR A 163 -20.61 12.57 8.12
CA TYR A 163 -21.20 13.07 6.88
C TYR A 163 -21.64 14.52 7.11
N GLY A 164 -21.17 15.42 6.25
CA GLY A 164 -21.54 16.83 6.30
C GLY A 164 -21.91 17.37 4.93
N LEU A 165 -22.54 18.53 4.90
CA LEU A 165 -22.83 19.30 3.70
C LEU A 165 -21.74 20.36 3.46
N GLY A 166 -21.47 20.68 2.19
CA GLY A 166 -20.54 21.74 1.84
C GLY A 166 -20.92 23.07 2.51
N ALA A 167 -19.97 23.63 3.27
CA ALA A 167 -20.10 24.85 4.08
C ALA A 167 -20.92 24.74 5.39
N ASP A 168 -21.23 23.54 5.88
CA ASP A 168 -21.92 23.35 7.16
C ASP A 168 -21.02 23.44 8.41
N GLY A 169 -19.71 23.52 8.22
CA GLY A 169 -18.70 23.58 9.29
C GLY A 169 -18.17 22.22 9.76
N THR A 170 -18.74 21.09 9.33
CA THR A 170 -18.39 19.73 9.79
C THR A 170 -16.89 19.43 9.61
N VAL A 171 -16.33 19.73 8.44
CA VAL A 171 -14.90 19.48 8.20
C VAL A 171 -14.00 20.40 9.05
N GLY A 172 -14.41 21.65 9.26
CA GLY A 172 -13.68 22.58 10.12
C GLY A 172 -13.68 22.13 11.57
N ALA A 173 -14.84 21.71 12.08
CA ALA A 173 -14.99 21.16 13.43
C ALA A 173 -14.10 19.91 13.61
N ASN A 174 -14.15 18.96 12.67
CA ASN A 174 -13.32 17.76 12.74
C ASN A 174 -11.82 18.05 12.74
N LYS A 175 -11.35 19.01 11.92
CA LYS A 175 -9.94 19.45 11.95
C LYS A 175 -9.56 20.02 13.32
N ASN A 176 -10.45 20.78 13.95
CA ASN A 176 -10.20 21.32 15.28
C ASN A 176 -10.19 20.22 16.35
N SER A 177 -11.13 19.29 16.31
CA SER A 177 -11.19 18.15 17.25
C SER A 177 -9.93 17.30 17.19
N ILE A 178 -9.41 17.02 16.00
CA ILE A 178 -8.17 16.25 15.81
C ILE A 178 -6.98 16.97 16.45
N LYS A 179 -6.89 18.29 16.27
CA LYS A 179 -5.86 19.10 16.90
C LYS A 179 -5.98 19.07 18.43
N ILE A 180 -7.19 19.24 18.97
CA ILE A 180 -7.42 19.17 20.41
C ILE A 180 -6.98 17.83 20.97
N ILE A 181 -7.38 16.71 20.35
CA ILE A 181 -7.05 15.37 20.85
C ILE A 181 -5.55 15.11 20.73
N GLY A 182 -4.93 15.45 19.59
CA GLY A 182 -3.49 15.28 19.40
C GLY A 182 -2.63 16.19 20.29
N ASP A 183 -3.08 17.39 20.63
CA ASP A 183 -2.33 18.34 21.48
C ASP A 183 -2.54 18.08 22.98
N LYS A 184 -3.63 17.43 23.39
CA LYS A 184 -4.06 17.30 24.80
C LYS A 184 -4.06 15.87 25.34
N THR A 185 -3.72 14.89 24.52
CA THR A 185 -3.67 13.49 24.92
C THR A 185 -2.43 12.82 24.33
N ASP A 186 -2.09 11.63 24.81
CA ASP A 186 -1.00 10.82 24.25
C ASP A 186 -1.46 9.98 23.04
N PHE A 187 -2.61 10.30 22.44
CA PHE A 187 -3.14 9.56 21.30
C PHE A 187 -2.52 10.10 20.01
N TYR A 188 -2.14 9.17 19.13
CA TYR A 188 -2.01 9.45 17.72
C TYR A 188 -3.37 9.82 17.14
N ALA A 189 -3.39 10.80 16.25
CA ALA A 189 -4.60 11.30 15.62
C ALA A 189 -4.41 11.36 14.09
N GLN A 190 -5.33 10.74 13.35
CA GLN A 190 -5.33 10.72 11.89
C GLN A 190 -6.62 11.36 11.36
N ALA A 191 -6.49 12.08 10.25
CA ALA A 191 -7.59 12.71 9.55
C ALA A 191 -7.51 12.46 8.05
N TYR A 192 -8.62 12.10 7.43
CA TYR A 192 -8.80 12.17 5.98
C TYR A 192 -10.16 12.77 5.65
N PHE A 193 -10.19 13.73 4.73
CA PHE A 193 -11.40 14.46 4.35
C PHE A 193 -11.66 14.27 2.86
N ALA A 194 -12.76 13.60 2.53
CA ALA A 194 -13.24 13.47 1.17
C ALA A 194 -14.25 14.57 0.88
N TYR A 195 -14.01 15.32 -0.19
CA TYR A 195 -14.87 16.39 -0.67
C TYR A 195 -15.47 16.01 -2.02
N ASP A 196 -16.67 16.50 -2.30
CA ASP A 196 -17.18 16.53 -3.66
C ASP A 196 -16.37 17.53 -4.51
N SER A 197 -16.35 17.31 -5.82
CA SER A 197 -15.81 18.24 -6.83
C SER A 197 -16.59 19.56 -6.91
N LYS A 198 -17.84 19.57 -6.43
CA LYS A 198 -18.69 20.77 -6.40
C LYS A 198 -18.18 21.77 -5.35
N LYS A 199 -18.06 23.04 -5.75
CA LYS A 199 -17.62 24.13 -4.86
C LYS A 199 -18.57 24.41 -3.68
N SER A 200 -19.87 24.12 -3.82
CA SER A 200 -20.88 24.34 -2.79
C SER A 200 -22.01 23.31 -2.87
N GLY A 201 -22.62 22.97 -1.73
CA GLY A 201 -23.75 22.03 -1.65
C GLY A 201 -23.41 20.57 -1.95
N GLY A 202 -22.13 20.23 -2.09
CA GLY A 202 -21.65 18.85 -2.20
C GLY A 202 -21.60 18.14 -0.85
N TYR A 203 -21.49 16.81 -0.87
CA TYR A 203 -21.30 16.03 0.35
C TYR A 203 -19.84 16.03 0.77
N THR A 204 -19.61 15.95 2.08
CA THR A 204 -18.28 15.75 2.67
C THR A 204 -18.31 14.52 3.56
N ARG A 205 -17.18 13.80 3.58
CA ARG A 205 -16.94 12.69 4.50
C ARG A 205 -15.64 12.93 5.24
N SER A 206 -15.72 12.95 6.57
CA SER A 206 -14.55 13.06 7.44
C SER A 206 -14.27 11.71 8.08
N HIS A 207 -13.08 11.17 7.84
CA HIS A 207 -12.56 9.94 8.42
C HIS A 207 -11.55 10.32 9.50
N LEU A 208 -11.84 9.97 10.76
CA LEU A 208 -11.00 10.27 11.90
C LEU A 208 -10.58 8.95 12.56
N ARG A 209 -9.32 8.87 12.99
CA ARG A 209 -8.83 7.79 13.83
C ARG A 209 -8.03 8.31 15.01
N PHE A 210 -8.21 7.67 16.16
CA PHE A 210 -7.46 7.95 17.38
C PHE A 210 -6.99 6.65 18.03
N SER A 211 -5.71 6.57 18.36
CA SER A 211 -5.09 5.36 18.88
C SER A 211 -3.90 5.69 19.78
N LYS A 212 -3.54 4.78 20.70
CA LYS A 212 -2.28 4.89 21.47
C LYS A 212 -1.06 4.40 20.69
N LYS A 213 -1.28 3.74 19.56
CA LYS A 213 -0.23 3.24 18.66
C LYS A 213 -0.25 4.01 17.34
N PRO A 214 0.91 4.21 16.69
CA PRO A 214 1.00 4.83 15.37
C PRO A 214 0.20 4.08 14.29
#